data_AF-A0F002-F1
#
_entry.id   AF-A0F002-F1
#
_cell.length_a   1.000
_cell.length_b   1.000
_cell.length_c   1.000
_cell.angle_alpha   90.00
_cell.angle_beta   90.00
_cell.angle_gamma   90.00
#
_symmetry.space_group_name_H-M   'P 1'
#
loop_
_entity.id
_entity.type
_entity.pdbx_description
1 polymer ?
#
loop_
_entity_poly.entity_id
_entity_poly.type
_entity_poly.pdbx_seq_one_letter_code
_entity_poly.pdbx_strand_id
1 'polypeptide(L)'
;IRKIWCFGPDGTGPNMLVDVTKGVQYLNEIKDSVVAGFQWAVKEGVLCEENMRAIRFDIHDVTLHTDAIHRGGGQIIPTARRVLYACELTAEPRLMEPVYLVEIQCPEGAIGGIYGVLTKRRGHVFDEYRVQGTPMYVVKAYLPVMESFGFTADLRSNTGGQAFPQCVFDHWQILSGCPMDPTTKPAVVVADTRKRKGLKEGIPALDNYLDKL
;
A
#
# COMPACT_ATOMS: atom_id res chain seq x y z
N ILE A 1 16.03 -24.52 2.04
CA ILE A 1 15.30 -23.33 2.54
C ILE A 1 16.20 -22.12 2.30
N ARG A 2 16.01 -21.41 1.17
CA ARG A 2 16.49 -20.05 0.84
C ARG A 2 16.36 -19.85 -0.68
N LYS A 3 15.11 -19.78 -1.17
CA LYS A 3 14.80 -19.46 -2.57
C LYS A 3 14.31 -18.01 -2.76
N ILE A 4 14.34 -17.21 -1.70
CA ILE A 4 14.05 -15.77 -1.79
C ILE A 4 15.23 -15.11 -2.50
N TRP A 5 14.95 -14.41 -3.59
CA TRP A 5 15.95 -13.68 -4.37
C TRP A 5 16.22 -12.30 -3.79
N CYS A 6 15.18 -11.55 -3.44
CA CYS A 6 15.30 -10.22 -2.87
C CYS A 6 14.00 -9.77 -2.16
N PHE A 7 14.14 -8.71 -1.35
CA PHE A 7 13.04 -7.89 -0.86
C PHE A 7 12.99 -6.57 -1.61
N GLY A 8 11.87 -5.85 -1.61
CA GLY A 8 11.78 -4.55 -2.29
C GLY A 8 10.55 -3.73 -1.91
N PRO A 9 10.50 -2.43 -2.23
CA PRO A 9 11.56 -1.65 -2.90
C PRO A 9 12.82 -1.44 -2.02
N ASP A 10 13.88 -0.95 -2.65
CA ASP A 10 15.17 -0.59 -2.03
C ASP A 10 15.81 -1.71 -1.18
N GLY A 11 15.56 -2.97 -1.56
CA GLY A 11 16.12 -4.14 -0.86
C GLY A 11 15.55 -4.43 0.53
N THR A 12 14.66 -3.58 1.06
CA THR A 12 14.17 -3.65 2.45
C THR A 12 12.66 -3.60 2.57
N GLY A 13 11.94 -3.20 1.51
CA GLY A 13 10.50 -3.11 1.52
C GLY A 13 9.81 -4.47 1.70
N PRO A 14 8.56 -4.48 2.18
CA PRO A 14 7.83 -5.68 2.57
C PRO A 14 7.20 -6.41 1.36
N ASN A 15 7.95 -6.53 0.27
CA ASN A 15 7.60 -7.36 -0.88
C ASN A 15 8.73 -8.36 -1.11
N MET A 16 8.43 -9.54 -1.64
CA MET A 16 9.45 -10.57 -1.87
C MET A 16 9.32 -11.23 -3.23
N LEU A 17 10.48 -11.54 -3.83
CA LEU A 17 10.60 -12.35 -5.03
C LEU A 17 11.17 -13.72 -4.66
N VAL A 18 10.46 -14.78 -5.01
CA VAL A 18 10.81 -16.16 -4.68
C VAL A 18 10.95 -16.98 -5.95
N ASP A 19 12.07 -17.67 -6.10
CA ASP A 19 12.24 -18.67 -7.14
C ASP A 19 11.54 -19.96 -6.75
N VAL A 20 10.61 -20.44 -7.58
CA VAL A 20 9.98 -21.76 -7.41
C VAL A 20 10.20 -22.66 -8.63
N THR A 21 11.09 -22.24 -9.54
CA THR A 21 11.43 -22.94 -10.78
C THR A 21 12.11 -24.30 -10.51
N LYS A 22 12.09 -25.16 -11.54
CA LYS A 22 12.75 -26.47 -11.54
C LYS A 22 13.37 -26.73 -12.93
N GLY A 23 14.67 -27.04 -12.98
CA GLY A 23 15.32 -27.49 -14.21
C GLY A 23 15.61 -26.39 -15.25
N VAL A 24 15.49 -25.11 -14.89
CA VAL A 24 15.77 -23.99 -15.81
C VAL A 24 17.28 -23.78 -15.96
N GLN A 25 17.79 -23.94 -17.17
CA GLN A 25 19.19 -23.64 -17.50
C GLN A 25 19.42 -22.13 -17.54
N TYR A 26 20.62 -21.69 -17.17
CA TYR A 26 21.04 -20.27 -17.18
C TYR A 26 20.25 -19.32 -16.27
N LEU A 27 19.40 -19.83 -15.37
CA LEU A 27 18.60 -19.01 -14.44
C LEU A 27 19.46 -18.05 -13.60
N ASN A 28 20.63 -18.51 -13.16
CA ASN A 28 21.54 -17.69 -12.36
C ASN A 28 22.15 -16.51 -13.13
N GLU A 29 22.25 -16.59 -14.47
CA GLU A 29 22.81 -15.52 -15.31
C GLU A 29 21.88 -14.32 -15.41
N ILE A 30 20.56 -14.56 -15.30
CA ILE A 30 19.56 -13.50 -15.42
C ILE A 30 19.14 -12.92 -14.07
N LYS A 31 19.58 -13.52 -12.96
CA LYS A 31 19.10 -13.21 -11.61
C LYS A 31 19.17 -11.72 -11.30
N ASP A 32 20.31 -11.08 -11.55
CA ASP A 32 20.51 -9.66 -11.26
C ASP A 32 19.57 -8.76 -12.09
N SER A 33 19.30 -9.16 -13.34
CA SER A 33 18.37 -8.44 -14.21
C SER A 33 16.92 -8.58 -13.75
N VAL A 34 16.52 -9.78 -13.31
CA VAL A 34 15.17 -9.98 -12.74
C VAL A 34 15.02 -9.22 -11.43
N VAL A 35 16.03 -9.25 -10.56
CA VAL A 35 16.05 -8.47 -9.30
C VAL A 35 15.92 -6.98 -9.60
N ALA A 36 16.63 -6.45 -10.59
CA ALA A 36 16.50 -5.05 -11.01
C ALA A 36 15.09 -4.72 -11.54
N GLY A 37 14.51 -5.58 -12.38
CA GLY A 37 13.13 -5.44 -12.85
C GLY A 37 12.11 -5.48 -11.71
N PHE A 38 12.34 -6.34 -10.72
CA PHE A 38 11.53 -6.41 -9.51
C PHE A 38 11.62 -5.14 -8.66
N GLN A 39 12.82 -4.62 -8.37
CA GLN A 39 12.98 -3.38 -7.61
C GLN A 39 12.25 -2.21 -8.27
N TRP A 40 12.29 -2.16 -9.60
CA TRP A 40 11.57 -1.14 -10.36
C TRP A 40 10.05 -1.34 -10.26
N ALA A 41 9.56 -2.55 -10.50
CA ALA A 41 8.13 -2.84 -10.45
C ALA A 41 7.53 -2.51 -9.08
N VAL A 42 8.15 -2.96 -7.99
CA VAL A 42 7.62 -2.74 -6.63
C VAL A 42 7.75 -1.30 -6.15
N LYS A 43 8.57 -0.47 -6.81
CA LYS A 43 8.65 0.97 -6.55
C LYS A 43 7.57 1.75 -7.29
N GLU A 44 7.17 1.29 -8.47
CA GLU A 44 6.17 1.93 -9.31
C GLU A 44 5.04 0.94 -9.64
N GLY A 45 4.07 0.73 -8.74
CA GLY A 45 2.99 -0.23 -8.97
C GLY A 45 2.05 0.15 -10.12
N VAL A 46 1.39 -0.84 -10.73
CA VAL A 46 0.62 -0.67 -11.99
C VAL A 46 -0.57 0.29 -11.86
N LEU A 47 -1.14 0.39 -10.65
CA LEU A 47 -2.34 1.19 -10.39
C LEU A 47 -2.09 2.68 -10.58
N CYS A 48 -1.07 3.23 -9.94
CA CYS A 48 -0.80 4.68 -9.95
C CYS A 48 0.65 5.05 -9.64
N GLU A 49 1.61 4.14 -9.91
CA GLU A 49 3.04 4.31 -9.64
C GLU A 49 3.33 4.67 -8.16
N GLU A 50 2.63 3.98 -7.25
CA GLU A 50 2.93 4.01 -5.82
C GLU A 50 3.71 2.75 -5.44
N ASN A 51 4.47 2.82 -4.35
CA ASN A 51 5.21 1.67 -3.84
C ASN A 51 4.25 0.52 -3.50
N MET A 52 4.54 -0.68 -4.01
CA MET A 52 3.85 -1.90 -3.62
C MET A 52 4.14 -2.25 -2.16
N ARG A 53 3.22 -2.96 -1.51
CA ARG A 53 3.39 -3.40 -0.12
C ARG A 53 2.74 -4.75 0.11
N ALA A 54 3.43 -5.63 0.85
CA ALA A 54 2.93 -6.94 1.26
C ALA A 54 2.64 -7.91 0.10
N ILE A 55 3.37 -7.80 -1.01
CA ILE A 55 3.21 -8.68 -2.18
C ILE A 55 4.33 -9.72 -2.24
N ARG A 56 3.96 -10.98 -2.48
CA ARG A 56 4.88 -12.07 -2.79
C ARG A 56 4.73 -12.48 -4.25
N PHE A 57 5.84 -12.50 -4.98
CA PHE A 57 5.92 -12.96 -6.36
C PHE A 57 6.70 -14.27 -6.42
N ASP A 58 6.11 -15.28 -7.07
CA ASP A 58 6.70 -16.61 -7.24
C ASP A 58 7.05 -16.82 -8.72
N ILE A 59 8.34 -17.03 -9.03
CA ILE A 59 8.80 -17.32 -10.40
C ILE A 59 8.60 -18.81 -10.67
N HIS A 60 7.58 -19.14 -11.46
CA HIS A 60 7.20 -20.51 -11.76
C HIS A 60 8.08 -21.18 -12.81
N ASP A 61 8.35 -20.49 -13.92
CA ASP A 61 9.16 -20.99 -15.01
C ASP A 61 9.78 -19.84 -15.79
N VAL A 62 10.86 -20.10 -16.52
CA VAL A 62 11.53 -19.14 -17.40
C VAL A 62 12.08 -19.85 -18.62
N THR A 63 11.67 -19.41 -19.81
CA THR A 63 12.23 -19.85 -21.09
C THR A 63 13.25 -18.82 -21.58
N LEU A 64 14.49 -19.24 -21.81
CA LEU A 64 15.59 -18.37 -22.21
C LEU A 64 16.16 -18.78 -23.57
N HIS A 65 16.54 -17.79 -24.37
CA HIS A 65 17.29 -18.00 -25.61
C HIS A 65 18.64 -18.69 -25.30
N THR A 66 19.18 -19.52 -26.19
CA THR A 66 20.41 -20.31 -25.96
C THR A 66 21.68 -19.45 -25.87
N ASP A 67 21.74 -18.36 -26.63
CA ASP A 67 22.90 -17.48 -26.66
C ASP A 67 22.78 -16.32 -25.65
N ALA A 68 23.83 -16.12 -24.84
CA ALA A 68 23.86 -15.09 -23.80
C ALA A 68 23.70 -13.66 -24.32
N ILE A 69 24.12 -13.39 -25.57
CA ILE A 69 23.97 -12.09 -26.22
C ILE A 69 22.50 -11.65 -26.35
N HIS A 70 21.56 -12.60 -26.38
CA HIS A 70 20.12 -12.36 -26.44
C HIS A 70 19.44 -12.36 -25.06
N ARG A 71 20.21 -12.50 -23.97
CA ARG A 71 19.73 -12.54 -22.57
C ARG A 71 20.19 -11.34 -21.74
N GLY A 72 20.68 -10.27 -22.37
CA GLY A 72 21.14 -9.08 -21.68
C GLY A 72 20.04 -8.40 -20.85
N GLY A 73 20.44 -7.57 -19.88
CA GLY A 73 19.51 -6.88 -18.98
C GLY A 73 18.45 -6.03 -19.71
N GLY A 74 18.76 -5.48 -20.88
CA GLY A 74 17.80 -4.75 -21.71
C GLY A 74 16.61 -5.60 -22.21
N GLN A 75 16.75 -6.93 -22.27
CA GLN A 75 15.67 -7.86 -22.61
C GLN A 75 14.96 -8.38 -21.35
N ILE A 76 15.74 -8.72 -20.32
CA ILE A 76 15.21 -9.36 -19.11
C ILE A 76 14.49 -8.36 -18.19
N ILE A 77 15.03 -7.17 -17.98
CA ILE A 77 14.45 -6.17 -17.04
C ILE A 77 13.03 -5.76 -17.47
N PRO A 78 12.77 -5.38 -18.73
CA PRO A 78 11.41 -5.03 -19.15
C PRO A 78 10.47 -6.23 -19.10
N THR A 79 10.94 -7.43 -19.47
CA THR A 79 10.15 -8.67 -19.42
C THR A 79 9.73 -8.99 -17.98
N ALA A 80 10.67 -8.94 -17.04
CA ALA A 80 10.40 -9.12 -15.61
C ALA A 80 9.40 -8.09 -15.08
N ARG A 81 9.58 -6.80 -15.41
CA ARG A 81 8.65 -5.75 -14.98
C ARG A 81 7.24 -5.97 -15.53
N ARG A 82 7.11 -6.30 -16.82
CA ARG A 82 5.82 -6.55 -17.48
C ARG A 82 5.07 -7.71 -16.83
N VAL A 83 5.74 -8.85 -16.62
CA VAL A 83 5.08 -10.01 -16.01
C VAL A 83 4.66 -9.72 -14.57
N LEU A 84 5.44 -8.96 -13.80
CA LEU A 84 5.07 -8.56 -12.44
C LEU A 84 3.81 -7.69 -12.41
N TYR A 85 3.64 -6.76 -13.37
CA TYR A 85 2.39 -5.99 -13.50
C TYR A 85 1.21 -6.83 -13.95
N ALA A 86 1.41 -7.80 -14.85
CA ALA A 86 0.36 -8.75 -15.21
C ALA A 86 -0.10 -9.53 -13.96
N CYS A 87 0.85 -10.04 -13.16
CA CYS A 87 0.57 -10.71 -11.90
C CYS A 87 -0.20 -9.81 -10.93
N GLU A 88 0.25 -8.57 -10.73
CA GLU A 88 -0.42 -7.59 -9.86
C GLU A 88 -1.89 -7.38 -10.27
N LEU A 89 -2.17 -7.14 -11.56
CA LEU A 89 -3.52 -6.94 -12.07
C LEU A 89 -4.41 -8.19 -11.88
N THR A 90 -3.87 -9.38 -12.13
CA THR A 90 -4.60 -10.63 -11.95
C THR A 90 -4.83 -11.02 -10.49
N ALA A 91 -4.05 -10.45 -9.56
CA ALA A 91 -4.17 -10.68 -8.13
C ALA A 91 -5.19 -9.77 -7.43
N GLU A 92 -6.00 -9.03 -8.20
CA GLU A 92 -7.00 -8.08 -7.71
C GLU A 92 -6.40 -7.06 -6.72
N PRO A 93 -5.56 -6.12 -7.19
CA PRO A 93 -4.81 -5.25 -6.30
C PRO A 93 -5.75 -4.34 -5.49
N ARG A 94 -5.28 -3.92 -4.30
CA ARG A 94 -6.00 -3.03 -3.38
C ARG A 94 -5.12 -1.87 -2.97
N LEU A 95 -5.73 -0.71 -2.71
CA LEU A 95 -5.02 0.45 -2.19
C LEU A 95 -4.93 0.35 -0.66
N MET A 96 -3.81 0.77 -0.08
CA MET A 96 -3.68 0.90 1.37
C MET A 96 -3.72 2.37 1.77
N GLU A 97 -4.43 2.69 2.84
CA GLU A 97 -4.40 4.00 3.50
C GLU A 97 -3.56 3.93 4.79
N PRO A 98 -2.79 4.97 5.11
CA PRO A 98 -2.13 5.06 6.40
C PRO A 98 -3.15 5.43 7.48
N VAL A 99 -2.95 4.90 8.68
CA VAL A 99 -3.83 5.09 9.84
C VAL A 99 -3.01 5.62 11.02
N TYR A 100 -3.54 6.64 11.68
CA TYR A 100 -3.01 7.15 12.94
C TYR A 100 -3.58 6.40 14.12
N LEU A 101 -2.74 6.14 15.11
CA LEU A 101 -3.15 5.99 16.50
C LEU A 101 -3.32 7.39 17.09
N VAL A 102 -4.55 7.70 17.50
CA VAL A 102 -4.90 8.96 18.12
C VAL A 102 -5.13 8.73 19.60
N GLU A 103 -4.42 9.48 20.43
CA GLU A 103 -4.64 9.55 21.87
C GLU A 103 -5.23 10.93 22.21
N ILE A 104 -6.39 10.95 22.87
CA ILE A 104 -7.11 12.19 23.17
C ILE A 104 -7.33 12.29 24.67
N GLN A 105 -6.80 13.35 25.28
CA GLN A 105 -7.03 13.65 26.68
C GLN A 105 -8.15 14.68 26.83
N CYS A 106 -9.15 14.39 27.67
CA CYS A 106 -10.26 15.31 27.93
C CYS A 106 -10.93 15.07 29.30
N PRO A 107 -11.69 16.03 29.83
CA PRO A 107 -12.60 15.80 30.96
C PRO A 107 -13.81 14.93 30.56
N GLU A 108 -14.43 14.25 31.53
CA GLU A 108 -15.56 13.32 31.30
C GLU A 108 -16.69 13.90 30.43
N GLY A 109 -17.09 15.16 30.68
CA GLY A 109 -18.17 15.80 29.93
C GLY A 109 -17.89 16.05 28.45
N ALA A 110 -16.62 16.00 28.02
CA ALA A 110 -16.20 16.22 26.64
C ALA A 110 -16.10 14.91 25.83
N ILE A 111 -16.16 13.73 26.47
CA ILE A 111 -16.00 12.42 25.82
C ILE A 111 -17.04 12.22 24.72
N GLY A 112 -18.30 12.58 24.96
CA GLY A 112 -19.36 12.45 23.95
C GLY A 112 -19.05 13.20 22.64
N GLY A 113 -18.40 14.37 22.73
CA GLY A 113 -17.95 15.13 21.57
C GLY A 113 -16.87 14.41 20.76
N ILE A 114 -15.97 13.68 21.44
CA ILE A 114 -14.92 12.88 20.80
C ILE A 114 -15.53 11.77 19.93
N TYR A 115 -16.45 10.98 20.49
CA TYR A 115 -17.12 9.89 19.77
C TYR A 115 -17.85 10.41 18.52
N GLY A 116 -18.54 11.55 18.64
CA GLY A 116 -19.23 12.19 17.52
C GLY A 116 -18.30 12.60 16.38
N VAL A 117 -17.13 13.17 16.70
CA VAL A 117 -16.14 13.59 15.69
C VAL A 117 -15.47 12.37 15.05
N LEU A 118 -15.06 11.38 15.85
CA LEU A 118 -14.41 10.17 15.34
C LEU A 118 -15.34 9.39 14.41
N THR A 119 -16.61 9.20 14.79
CA THR A 119 -17.58 8.44 13.98
C THR A 119 -17.78 9.07 12.60
N LYS A 120 -17.88 10.41 12.53
CA LYS A 120 -17.99 11.14 11.24
C LYS A 120 -16.76 10.98 10.36
N ARG A 121 -15.59 10.71 10.94
CA ARG A 121 -14.28 10.62 10.29
C ARG A 121 -13.78 9.18 10.16
N ARG A 122 -14.69 8.19 10.19
CA ARG A 122 -14.37 6.75 10.14
C ARG A 122 -13.39 6.28 11.23
N GLY A 123 -13.31 7.03 12.33
CA GLY A 123 -12.48 6.68 13.47
C GLY A 123 -13.06 5.52 14.26
N HIS A 124 -12.19 4.66 14.79
CA HIS A 124 -12.58 3.52 15.61
C HIS A 124 -11.94 3.61 17.00
N VAL A 125 -12.76 3.88 18.01
CA VAL A 125 -12.34 3.88 19.42
C VAL A 125 -12.23 2.43 19.88
N PHE A 126 -11.09 2.06 20.48
CA PHE A 126 -10.86 0.70 20.95
C PHE A 126 -10.43 0.63 22.42
N ASP A 127 -10.02 1.76 23.01
CA ASP A 127 -9.64 1.83 24.42
C ASP A 127 -10.01 3.19 25.00
N GLU A 128 -10.50 3.17 26.22
CA GLU A 128 -10.92 4.34 26.99
C GLU A 128 -10.65 4.05 28.46
N TYR A 129 -9.88 4.93 29.11
CA TYR A 129 -9.62 4.78 30.54
C TYR A 129 -9.47 6.13 31.24
N ARG A 130 -9.80 6.13 32.53
CA ARG A 130 -9.62 7.28 33.40
C ARG A 130 -8.17 7.37 33.90
N VAL A 131 -7.60 8.56 33.85
CA VAL A 131 -6.27 8.84 34.43
C VAL A 131 -6.41 8.93 35.95
N GLN A 132 -5.83 7.95 36.66
CA GLN A 132 -5.90 7.88 38.11
C GLN A 132 -5.38 9.16 38.77
N GLY A 133 -6.09 9.62 39.81
CA GLY A 133 -5.74 10.86 40.52
C GLY A 133 -6.19 12.15 39.82
N THR A 134 -6.87 12.08 38.66
CA THR A 134 -7.36 13.27 37.94
C THR A 134 -8.82 13.09 37.44
N PRO A 135 -9.50 14.17 37.04
CA PRO A 135 -10.80 14.08 36.35
C PRO A 135 -10.68 13.83 34.83
N MET A 136 -9.48 13.49 34.33
CA MET A 136 -9.20 13.32 32.90
C MET A 136 -9.40 11.86 32.46
N TYR A 137 -9.84 11.72 31.21
CA TYR A 137 -9.93 10.47 30.48
C TYR A 137 -9.00 10.52 29.27
N VAL A 138 -8.50 9.34 28.91
CA VAL A 138 -7.74 9.09 27.69
C VAL A 138 -8.60 8.20 26.80
N VAL A 139 -8.86 8.67 25.56
CA VAL A 139 -9.53 7.90 24.52
C VAL A 139 -8.50 7.58 23.44
N LYS A 140 -8.36 6.28 23.11
CA LYS A 140 -7.51 5.81 22.02
C LYS A 140 -8.34 5.32 20.85
N ALA A 141 -7.98 5.77 19.67
CA ALA A 141 -8.69 5.43 18.46
C ALA A 141 -7.77 5.30 17.25
N TYR A 142 -8.20 4.53 16.27
CA TYR A 142 -7.64 4.55 14.93
C TYR A 142 -8.34 5.62 14.09
N LEU A 143 -7.56 6.45 13.39
CA LEU A 143 -8.06 7.50 12.50
C LEU A 143 -7.34 7.43 11.14
N PRO A 144 -8.05 7.19 10.03
CA PRO A 144 -7.43 7.25 8.72
C PRO A 144 -6.84 8.64 8.43
N VAL A 145 -5.62 8.70 7.91
CA VAL A 145 -4.90 9.98 7.69
C VAL A 145 -5.66 10.91 6.74
N MET A 146 -6.34 10.36 5.73
CA MET A 146 -7.18 11.17 4.82
C MET A 146 -8.31 11.90 5.56
N GLU A 147 -8.78 11.34 6.68
CA GLU A 147 -9.84 11.92 7.51
C GLU A 147 -9.28 12.78 8.66
N SER A 148 -7.96 12.98 8.76
CA SER A 148 -7.35 13.80 9.82
C SER A 148 -7.30 15.29 9.48
N PHE A 149 -7.49 15.67 8.22
CA PHE A 149 -7.50 17.07 7.81
C PHE A 149 -8.69 17.82 8.45
N GLY A 150 -8.40 18.87 9.23
CA GLY A 150 -9.40 19.61 10.00
C GLY A 150 -9.87 18.92 11.29
N PHE A 151 -9.34 17.74 11.62
CA PHE A 151 -9.73 16.96 12.80
C PHE A 151 -9.59 17.75 14.10
N THR A 152 -8.49 18.49 14.28
CA THR A 152 -8.23 19.28 15.50
C THR A 152 -9.23 20.41 15.70
N ALA A 153 -9.65 21.07 14.62
CA ALA A 153 -10.64 22.15 14.66
C ALA A 153 -12.03 21.62 15.01
N ASP A 154 -12.45 20.53 14.36
CA ASP A 154 -13.72 19.86 14.65
C ASP A 154 -13.76 19.34 16.08
N LEU A 155 -12.68 18.70 16.53
CA LEU A 155 -12.55 18.20 17.90
C LEU A 155 -12.66 19.35 18.90
N ARG A 156 -11.96 20.47 18.67
CA ARG A 156 -12.04 21.66 19.52
C ARG A 156 -13.47 22.20 19.60
N SER A 157 -14.16 22.32 18.47
CA SER A 157 -15.54 22.84 18.44
C SER A 157 -16.54 21.92 19.15
N ASN A 158 -16.38 20.60 19.05
CA ASN A 158 -17.31 19.63 19.65
C ASN A 158 -17.01 19.31 21.12
N THR A 159 -15.89 19.81 21.66
CA THR A 159 -15.45 19.55 23.05
C THR A 159 -15.28 20.83 23.87
N GLY A 160 -15.74 21.97 23.35
CA GLY A 160 -15.54 23.28 24.02
C GLY A 160 -14.05 23.66 24.17
N GLY A 161 -13.18 23.07 23.36
CA GLY A 161 -11.73 23.24 23.41
C GLY A 161 -11.02 22.50 24.55
N GLN A 162 -11.69 21.52 25.16
CA GLN A 162 -11.16 20.77 26.30
C GLN A 162 -10.45 19.45 25.91
N ALA A 163 -10.51 19.05 24.65
CA ALA A 163 -9.84 17.86 24.15
C ALA A 163 -8.51 18.18 23.45
N PHE A 164 -7.47 17.41 23.80
CA PHE A 164 -6.13 17.56 23.24
C PHE A 164 -5.72 16.26 22.53
N PRO A 165 -5.70 16.24 21.19
CA PRO A 165 -5.33 15.05 20.43
C PRO A 165 -3.81 14.99 20.19
N GLN A 166 -3.27 13.79 20.26
CA GLN A 166 -1.95 13.43 19.76
C GLN A 166 -2.11 12.32 18.73
N CYS A 167 -1.46 12.45 17.57
CA CYS A 167 -1.53 11.48 16.48
C CYS A 167 -0.13 10.95 16.18
N VAL A 168 0.01 9.63 16.10
CA VAL A 168 1.23 8.96 15.62
C VAL A 168 0.85 7.96 14.55
N PHE A 169 1.70 7.78 13.53
CA PHE A 169 1.50 6.71 12.55
C PHE A 169 1.51 5.36 13.28
N ASP A 170 0.50 4.53 13.01
CA ASP A 170 0.37 3.22 13.62
C ASP A 170 0.60 2.12 12.59
N HIS A 171 -0.26 2.06 11.56
CA HIS A 171 -0.19 1.00 10.55
C HIS A 171 -0.75 1.42 9.19
N TRP A 172 -0.56 0.53 8.22
CA TRP A 172 -1.21 0.57 6.91
C TRP A 172 -2.43 -0.34 6.93
N GLN A 173 -3.57 0.17 6.48
CA GLN A 173 -4.82 -0.56 6.38
C GLN A 173 -5.29 -0.62 4.92
N ILE A 174 -5.92 -1.72 4.51
CA ILE A 174 -6.54 -1.78 3.18
C ILE A 174 -7.72 -0.80 3.14
N LEU A 175 -7.71 0.09 2.15
CA LEU A 175 -8.84 0.97 1.86
C LEU A 175 -9.97 0.13 1.27
N SER A 176 -11.14 0.18 1.92
CA SER A 176 -12.30 -0.59 1.49
C SER A 176 -12.78 -0.18 0.09
N GLY A 177 -13.04 -1.18 -0.75
CA GLY A 177 -13.47 -1.01 -2.15
C GLY A 177 -12.47 -1.58 -3.16
N CYS A 178 -12.94 -1.79 -4.39
CA CYS A 178 -12.11 -2.28 -5.48
C CYS A 178 -11.61 -1.10 -6.33
N PRO A 179 -10.29 -0.87 -6.49
CA PRO A 179 -9.78 0.23 -7.30
C PRO A 179 -10.13 0.12 -8.80
N MET A 180 -10.58 -1.04 -9.25
CA MET A 180 -11.04 -1.25 -10.63
C MET A 180 -12.51 -0.84 -10.83
N ASP A 181 -13.27 -0.64 -9.75
CA ASP A 181 -14.67 -0.17 -9.82
C ASP A 181 -14.71 1.36 -9.65
N PRO A 182 -15.05 2.12 -10.72
CA PRO A 182 -15.04 3.58 -10.71
C PRO A 182 -15.94 4.24 -9.66
N THR A 183 -16.92 3.50 -9.12
CA THR A 183 -17.85 4.02 -8.11
C THR A 183 -17.25 4.05 -6.70
N THR A 184 -16.10 3.40 -6.51
CA THR A 184 -15.48 3.23 -5.19
C THR A 184 -14.46 4.32 -4.88
N LYS A 185 -14.25 4.61 -3.59
CA LYS A 185 -13.26 5.59 -3.12
C LYS A 185 -11.82 5.27 -3.58
N PRO A 186 -11.32 4.03 -3.53
CA PRO A 186 -10.01 3.70 -4.09
C PRO A 186 -9.84 4.08 -5.56
N ALA A 187 -10.85 3.85 -6.41
CA ALA A 187 -10.77 4.15 -7.83
C ALA A 187 -10.65 5.66 -8.09
N VAL A 188 -11.40 6.48 -7.35
CA VAL A 188 -11.30 7.95 -7.42
C VAL A 188 -9.89 8.40 -7.02
N VAL A 189 -9.36 7.88 -5.90
CA VAL A 189 -8.01 8.23 -5.43
C VAL A 189 -6.93 7.83 -6.45
N VAL A 190 -7.07 6.65 -7.08
CA VAL A 190 -6.16 6.20 -8.14
C VAL A 190 -6.26 7.14 -9.34
N ALA A 191 -7.45 7.47 -9.82
CA ALA A 191 -7.66 8.36 -10.96
C ALA A 191 -7.07 9.76 -10.73
N ASP A 192 -7.34 10.36 -9.56
CA ASP A 192 -6.81 11.68 -9.20
C ASP A 192 -5.28 11.66 -9.10
N THR A 193 -4.72 10.60 -8.53
CA THR A 193 -3.25 10.44 -8.40
C THR A 193 -2.61 10.30 -9.78
N ARG A 194 -3.20 9.50 -10.68
CA ARG A 194 -2.72 9.34 -12.06
C ARG A 194 -2.77 10.67 -12.81
N LYS A 195 -3.88 11.39 -12.72
CA LYS A 195 -4.05 12.72 -13.34
C LYS A 195 -3.01 13.71 -12.83
N ARG A 196 -2.78 13.76 -11.50
CA ARG A 196 -1.78 14.63 -10.88
C ARG A 196 -0.36 14.29 -11.33
N LYS A 197 -0.04 13.01 -11.52
CA LYS A 197 1.27 12.53 -12.00
C LYS A 197 1.43 12.65 -13.54
N GLY A 198 0.40 13.04 -14.28
CA GLY A 198 0.43 13.09 -15.75
C GLY A 198 0.44 11.70 -16.41
N LEU A 199 -0.03 10.67 -15.71
CA LEU A 199 -0.14 9.31 -16.23
C LEU A 199 -1.36 9.18 -17.15
N LYS A 200 -1.33 8.19 -18.05
CA LYS A 200 -2.48 7.85 -18.89
C LYS A 200 -3.72 7.61 -18.03
N GLU A 201 -4.83 8.22 -18.40
CA GLU A 201 -6.10 8.02 -17.71
C GLU A 201 -6.54 6.55 -17.73
N GLY A 202 -7.13 6.11 -16.61
CA GLY A 202 -7.53 4.72 -16.40
C GLY A 202 -6.38 3.79 -16.02
N ILE A 203 -6.74 2.65 -15.42
CA ILE A 203 -5.77 1.60 -15.08
C ILE A 203 -5.41 0.84 -16.37
N PRO A 204 -4.12 0.57 -16.63
CA PRO A 204 -3.72 -0.19 -17.82
C PRO A 204 -4.40 -1.56 -17.87
N ALA A 205 -4.87 -1.95 -19.07
CA ALA A 205 -5.47 -3.27 -19.28
C ALA A 205 -4.43 -4.39 -19.18
N LEU A 206 -4.85 -5.57 -18.75
CA LEU A 206 -3.98 -6.76 -18.64
C LEU A 206 -3.30 -7.12 -19.96
N ASP A 207 -3.99 -6.95 -21.09
CA ASP A 207 -3.46 -7.23 -22.43
C ASP A 207 -2.25 -6.37 -22.79
N ASN A 208 -2.00 -5.26 -22.07
CA ASN A 208 -0.78 -4.48 -22.26
C ASN A 208 0.47 -5.20 -21.75
N TYR A 209 0.31 -6.20 -20.86
CA TYR A 209 1.39 -6.89 -20.16
C TYR A 209 1.40 -8.40 -20.36
N LEU A 210 0.24 -8.99 -20.67
CA LEU A 210 0.09 -10.43 -20.90
C LEU A 210 0.25 -10.74 -22.39
N ASP A 211 1.39 -11.33 -22.73
CA ASP A 211 1.68 -11.79 -24.09
C ASP A 211 1.19 -13.25 -24.24
N LYS A 212 0.25 -13.50 -25.16
CA LYS A 212 -0.27 -14.84 -25.47
C LYS A 212 0.62 -15.51 -26.52
N LEU A 213 0.92 -16.80 -26.30
CA LEU A 213 1.61 -17.67 -27.25
C LEU A 213 0.75 -18.01 -28.46
#